data_AF-A0A1W9WMC8-F1
#
_entry.id   AF-A0A1W9WMC8-F1
#
_cell.length_a   1.000
_cell.length_b   1.000
_cell.length_c   1.000
_cell.angle_alpha   90.00
_cell.angle_beta   90.00
_cell.angle_gamma   90.00
#
_symmetry.space_group_name_H-M   'P 1'
#
loop_
_entity.id
_entity.type
_entity.pdbx_description
1 polymer ?
#
loop_
_entity_poly.entity_id
_entity_poly.type
_entity_poly.pdbx_seq_one_letter_code
_entity_poly.pdbx_strand_id
1 'polypeptide(L)'
;MLKELGVDMIEVSCGSSVFSYMNMCRGEVPVKEMVQSMPLWKKPVAWLMIQSLKGKYDHDEGYNLTAARAIKPVIGDVPLGLVGGMRTLDKMSRVITSKDADLISMCRPFIREPFIIKKFRENKKDKVACVSCNRCLAAVPNGFPTRCYHKSFPKRI
;
A
#
# COMPACT_ATOMS: atom_id res chain seq x y z
N MET A 1 -4.93 23.71 -18.94
CA MET A 1 -5.41 22.55 -18.14
C MET A 1 -4.27 21.56 -17.95
N LEU A 2 -4.07 20.95 -16.78
CA LEU A 2 -2.85 20.25 -16.28
C LEU A 2 -1.83 19.67 -17.29
N LYS A 3 -2.28 19.04 -18.37
CA LYS A 3 -1.43 18.56 -19.49
C LYS A 3 -0.60 19.67 -20.15
N GLU A 4 -1.16 20.87 -20.33
CA GLU A 4 -0.46 22.05 -20.85
C GLU A 4 0.65 22.54 -19.91
N LEU A 5 0.55 22.20 -18.62
CA LEU A 5 1.59 22.46 -17.63
C LEU A 5 2.67 21.37 -17.60
N GLY A 6 2.61 20.38 -18.51
CA GLY A 6 3.58 19.29 -18.60
C GLY A 6 3.34 18.14 -17.62
N VAL A 7 2.12 17.99 -17.07
CA VAL A 7 1.79 16.87 -16.17
C VAL A 7 1.46 15.62 -16.99
N ASP A 8 2.31 14.59 -16.90
CA ASP A 8 2.13 13.32 -17.63
C ASP A 8 1.13 12.35 -16.97
N MET A 9 0.98 12.40 -15.65
CA MET A 9 0.08 11.52 -14.90
C MET A 9 -0.17 12.08 -13.49
N ILE A 10 -1.34 11.78 -12.92
CA ILE A 10 -1.62 11.96 -11.50
C ILE A 10 -1.78 10.60 -10.83
N GLU A 11 -1.09 10.37 -9.72
CA GLU A 11 -1.34 9.23 -8.85
C GLU A 11 -2.14 9.65 -7.60
N VAL A 12 -3.28 9.00 -7.36
CA VAL A 12 -4.08 9.28 -6.17
C VAL A 12 -3.59 8.40 -5.01
N SER A 13 -3.12 9.05 -3.96
CA SER A 13 -2.68 8.44 -2.71
C SER A 13 -3.28 9.17 -1.49
N CYS A 14 -3.16 8.59 -0.31
CA CYS A 14 -3.60 9.21 0.93
C CYS A 14 -2.64 8.93 2.10
N GLY A 15 -2.62 9.85 3.06
CA GLY A 15 -1.72 9.81 4.20
C GLY A 15 -0.28 10.23 3.85
N SER A 16 0.56 10.25 4.88
CA SER A 16 1.99 10.54 4.75
C SER A 16 2.76 9.78 5.83
N SER A 17 4.05 9.58 5.63
CA SER A 17 4.92 8.93 6.61
C SER A 17 4.97 9.65 7.97
N VAL A 18 4.68 10.95 7.99
CA VAL A 18 4.80 11.82 9.18
C VAL A 18 3.50 11.94 9.96
N PHE A 19 2.36 12.09 9.26
CA PHE A 19 1.08 12.43 9.92
C PHE A 19 0.04 11.32 9.90
N SER A 20 0.11 10.37 8.96
CA SER A 20 -0.97 9.41 8.72
C SER A 20 -0.48 8.14 8.03
N TYR A 21 0.57 7.54 8.60
CA TYR A 21 1.28 6.46 7.93
C TYR A 21 0.40 5.23 7.65
N MET A 22 -0.55 4.92 8.55
CA MET A 22 -1.49 3.80 8.36
C MET A 22 -2.57 4.07 7.32
N ASN A 23 -2.89 5.32 6.99
CA ASN A 23 -3.77 5.64 5.86
C ASN A 23 -3.12 5.21 4.54
N MET A 24 -1.82 5.42 4.41
CA MET A 24 -1.04 4.99 3.24
C MET A 24 -0.87 3.46 3.19
N CYS A 25 -0.65 2.83 4.35
CA CYS A 25 -0.36 1.40 4.46
C CYS A 25 -1.38 0.64 5.30
N ARG A 26 -2.64 0.63 4.86
CA ARG A 26 -3.72 -0.12 5.52
C ARG A 26 -3.43 -1.62 5.61
N GLY A 27 -3.83 -2.24 6.72
CA GLY A 27 -3.60 -3.63 7.07
C GLY A 27 -3.22 -3.82 8.54
N GLU A 28 -2.61 -4.95 8.84
CA GLU A 28 -2.14 -5.27 10.18
C GLU A 28 -1.10 -4.25 10.67
N VAL A 29 -1.09 -4.01 11.98
CA VAL A 29 -0.05 -3.21 12.64
C VAL A 29 0.97 -4.14 13.31
N PRO A 30 2.17 -4.35 12.73
CA PRO A 30 3.21 -5.23 13.27
C PRO A 30 3.97 -4.54 14.40
N VAL A 31 3.31 -4.39 15.55
CA VAL A 31 3.81 -3.59 16.68
C VAL A 31 5.20 -4.04 17.14
N LYS A 32 5.41 -5.36 17.27
CA LYS A 32 6.67 -5.92 17.78
C LYS A 32 7.84 -5.53 16.88
N GLU A 33 7.64 -5.61 15.58
CA GLU A 33 8.61 -5.28 14.55
C GLU A 33 8.83 -3.77 14.46
N MET A 34 7.78 -2.95 14.61
CA MET A 34 7.88 -1.49 14.57
C MET A 34 8.64 -0.89 15.76
N VAL A 35 8.49 -1.44 16.96
CA VAL A 35 9.21 -0.95 18.15
C VAL A 35 10.62 -1.54 18.30
N GLN A 36 10.99 -2.51 17.46
CA GLN A 36 12.26 -3.23 17.58
C GLN A 36 13.49 -2.30 17.53
N SER A 37 13.48 -1.30 16.65
CA SER A 37 14.58 -0.34 16.46
C SER A 37 14.65 0.77 17.50
N MET A 38 13.63 0.89 18.36
CA MET A 38 13.55 1.98 19.32
C MET A 38 14.44 1.75 20.56
N PRO A 39 14.90 2.81 21.23
CA PRO A 39 15.59 2.68 22.52
C PRO A 39 14.73 1.96 23.56
N LEU A 40 15.35 1.10 24.39
CA LEU A 40 14.65 0.25 25.36
C LEU A 40 13.71 1.05 26.28
N TRP A 41 14.13 2.23 26.73
CA TRP A 41 13.35 3.10 27.61
C TRP A 41 12.10 3.70 26.95
N LYS A 42 12.06 3.83 25.62
CA LYS A 42 10.86 4.31 24.88
C LYS A 42 9.91 3.18 24.48
N LYS A 43 10.36 1.92 24.49
CA LYS A 43 9.59 0.78 23.96
C LYS A 43 8.22 0.60 24.61
N PRO A 44 8.03 0.69 25.94
CA PRO A 44 6.72 0.47 26.55
C PRO A 44 5.68 1.49 26.08
N VAL A 45 6.05 2.78 26.06
CA VAL A 45 5.17 3.87 25.61
C VAL A 45 4.88 3.73 24.11
N ALA A 46 5.90 3.50 23.30
CA ALA A 46 5.72 3.31 21.87
C ALA A 46 4.87 2.07 21.53
N TRP A 47 5.06 0.97 22.28
CA TRP A 47 4.24 -0.23 22.14
C TRP A 47 2.77 0.10 22.39
N LEU A 48 2.44 0.76 23.51
CA LEU A 48 1.06 1.18 23.81
C LEU A 48 0.48 2.09 22.71
N MET A 49 1.22 3.11 22.30
CA MET A 49 0.77 4.04 21.25
C MET A 49 0.50 3.32 19.93
N ILE A 50 1.42 2.47 19.47
CA ILE A 50 1.27 1.77 18.18
C ILE A 50 0.20 0.67 18.28
N GLN A 51 0.06 -0.02 19.41
CA GLN A 51 -1.04 -0.98 19.63
C GLN A 51 -2.41 -0.33 19.46
N SER A 52 -2.57 0.93 19.89
CA SER A 52 -3.82 1.68 19.75
C SER A 52 -4.25 1.92 18.29
N LEU A 53 -3.38 1.65 17.31
CA LEU A 53 -3.66 1.78 15.89
C LEU A 53 -4.25 0.50 15.26
N LYS A 54 -4.21 -0.64 15.96
CA LYS A 54 -4.76 -1.90 15.46
C LYS A 54 -6.27 -1.78 15.20
N GLY A 55 -6.74 -2.40 14.13
CA GLY A 55 -8.16 -2.40 13.74
C GLY A 55 -8.68 -1.08 13.16
N LYS A 56 -7.99 0.05 13.37
CA LYS A 56 -8.41 1.36 12.85
C LYS A 56 -8.21 1.51 11.34
N TYR A 57 -7.28 0.74 10.77
CA TYR A 57 -6.84 0.87 9.38
C TYR A 57 -6.78 -0.48 8.70
N ASP A 58 -7.80 -1.32 8.93
CA ASP A 58 -7.87 -2.62 8.30
C ASP A 58 -7.84 -2.50 6.77
N HIS A 59 -7.34 -3.56 6.15
CA HIS A 59 -7.15 -3.54 4.71
C HIS A 59 -8.50 -3.63 4.00
N ASP A 60 -8.87 -2.52 3.37
CA ASP A 60 -9.92 -2.46 2.36
C ASP A 60 -9.29 -2.30 0.98
N GLU A 61 -9.81 -3.01 -0.01
CA GLU A 61 -9.29 -2.94 -1.37
C GLU A 61 -9.90 -1.73 -2.10
N GLY A 62 -9.09 -0.92 -2.78
CA GLY A 62 -9.56 0.28 -3.47
C GLY A 62 -9.88 1.45 -2.54
N TYR A 63 -9.17 1.59 -1.41
CA TYR A 63 -9.49 2.63 -0.41
C TYR A 63 -9.38 4.09 -0.92
N ASN A 64 -8.73 4.33 -2.06
CA ASN A 64 -8.68 5.64 -2.72
C ASN A 64 -9.64 5.77 -3.90
N LEU A 65 -10.49 4.77 -4.16
CA LEU A 65 -11.39 4.77 -5.31
C LEU A 65 -12.39 5.93 -5.26
N THR A 66 -12.89 6.27 -4.07
CA THR A 66 -13.78 7.43 -3.88
C THR A 66 -13.09 8.74 -4.30
N ALA A 67 -11.83 8.91 -3.92
CA ALA A 67 -11.05 10.09 -4.32
C ALA A 67 -10.75 10.09 -5.82
N ALA A 68 -10.36 8.94 -6.39
CA ALA A 68 -10.13 8.80 -7.83
C ALA A 68 -11.38 9.16 -8.64
N ARG A 69 -12.57 8.72 -8.22
CA ARG A 69 -13.86 9.07 -8.85
C ARG A 69 -14.18 10.56 -8.82
N ALA A 70 -13.78 11.26 -7.75
CA ALA A 70 -13.97 12.70 -7.65
C ALA A 70 -12.96 13.47 -8.52
N ILE A 71 -11.73 12.96 -8.65
CA ILE A 71 -10.64 13.62 -9.37
C ILE A 71 -10.71 13.36 -10.87
N LYS A 72 -10.99 12.13 -11.30
CA LYS A 72 -10.92 11.71 -12.71
C LYS A 72 -11.71 12.61 -13.68
N PRO A 73 -12.92 13.11 -13.36
CA PRO A 73 -13.67 13.98 -14.26
C PRO A 73 -13.09 15.39 -14.44
N VAL A 74 -12.26 15.88 -13.52
CA VAL A 74 -11.82 17.29 -13.49
C VAL A 74 -10.37 17.49 -13.95
N ILE A 75 -9.63 16.41 -14.20
CA ILE A 75 -8.21 16.46 -14.62
C ILE A 75 -8.03 16.45 -16.15
N GLY A 76 -9.12 16.44 -16.91
CA GLY A 76 -9.10 16.37 -18.37
C GLY A 76 -8.47 15.08 -18.89
N ASP A 77 -7.61 15.20 -19.91
CA ASP A 77 -6.95 14.05 -20.57
C ASP A 77 -5.70 13.53 -19.84
N VAL A 78 -5.41 14.01 -18.63
CA VAL A 78 -4.27 13.51 -17.85
C VAL A 78 -4.62 12.12 -17.30
N PRO A 79 -3.77 11.09 -17.53
CA PRO A 79 -3.96 9.77 -16.96
C PRO A 79 -3.94 9.77 -15.43
N LEU A 80 -4.78 8.94 -14.82
CA LEU A 80 -4.89 8.73 -13.38
C LEU A 80 -4.47 7.30 -13.02
N GLY A 81 -3.46 7.21 -12.15
CA GLY A 81 -3.08 5.97 -11.48
C GLY A 81 -3.74 5.82 -10.12
N LEU A 82 -4.31 4.66 -9.83
CA LEU A 82 -4.90 4.34 -8.53
C LEU A 82 -3.96 3.50 -7.67
N VAL A 83 -3.45 4.08 -6.58
CA VAL A 83 -2.95 3.31 -5.43
C VAL A 83 -4.11 3.09 -4.48
N GLY A 84 -4.54 1.84 -4.30
CA GLY A 84 -5.67 1.53 -3.41
C GLY A 84 -5.50 0.22 -2.64
N GLY A 85 -4.28 -0.31 -2.57
CA GLY A 85 -4.06 -1.64 -2.00
C GLY A 85 -4.74 -2.76 -2.79
N MET A 86 -4.82 -2.64 -4.12
CA MET A 86 -5.44 -3.66 -4.98
C MET A 86 -4.83 -5.06 -4.77
N ARG A 87 -5.68 -6.09 -4.75
CA ARG A 87 -5.34 -7.50 -4.46
C ARG A 87 -5.94 -8.49 -5.44
N THR A 88 -7.10 -8.20 -6.02
CA THR A 88 -7.82 -9.12 -6.90
C THR A 88 -7.86 -8.57 -8.33
N LEU A 89 -7.61 -9.45 -9.30
CA LEU A 89 -7.61 -9.12 -10.72
C LEU A 89 -9.00 -8.63 -11.16
N ASP A 90 -10.07 -9.26 -10.67
CA ASP A 90 -11.45 -8.83 -10.94
C ASP A 90 -11.68 -7.37 -10.52
N LYS A 91 -11.32 -6.98 -9.29
CA LYS A 91 -11.53 -5.60 -8.82
C LYS A 91 -10.62 -4.61 -9.55
N MET A 92 -9.39 -4.99 -9.89
CA MET A 92 -8.51 -4.19 -10.75
C MET A 92 -9.14 -3.96 -12.13
N SER A 93 -9.63 -5.02 -12.77
CA SER A 93 -10.29 -4.94 -14.08
C SER A 93 -11.51 -4.05 -14.04
N ARG A 94 -12.36 -4.17 -13.00
CA ARG A 94 -13.55 -3.32 -12.84
C ARG A 94 -13.21 -1.83 -12.76
N VAL A 95 -12.14 -1.46 -12.05
CA VAL A 95 -11.69 -0.06 -11.95
C VAL A 95 -11.30 0.50 -13.32
N ILE A 96 -10.62 -0.30 -14.15
CA ILE A 96 -10.21 0.13 -15.49
C ILE A 96 -11.42 0.19 -16.43
N THR A 97 -12.29 -0.82 -16.42
CA THR A 97 -13.45 -0.87 -17.33
C THR A 97 -14.52 0.16 -16.97
N SER A 98 -14.66 0.53 -15.69
CA SER A 98 -15.51 1.64 -15.26
C SER A 98 -14.93 3.02 -15.53
N LYS A 99 -13.67 3.11 -16.00
CA LYS A 99 -12.91 4.34 -16.20
C LYS A 99 -12.71 5.15 -14.90
N ASP A 100 -12.74 4.48 -13.74
CA ASP A 100 -12.45 5.12 -12.45
C ASP A 100 -10.95 5.49 -12.34
N ALA A 101 -10.07 4.77 -13.05
CA ALA A 101 -8.66 5.07 -13.23
C ALA A 101 -8.14 4.47 -14.55
N ASP A 102 -7.02 4.98 -15.07
CA ASP A 102 -6.40 4.46 -16.30
C ASP A 102 -5.30 3.44 -15.99
N LEU A 103 -4.70 3.52 -14.79
CA LEU A 103 -3.67 2.58 -14.33
C LEU A 103 -3.93 2.11 -12.90
N ILE A 104 -3.49 0.89 -12.61
CA ILE A 104 -3.44 0.37 -11.23
C ILE A 104 -2.00 0.41 -10.74
N SER A 105 -1.78 1.14 -9.65
CA SER A 105 -0.47 1.24 -9.00
C SER A 105 -0.39 0.28 -7.81
N MET A 106 0.67 -0.53 -7.78
CA MET A 106 0.91 -1.57 -6.77
C MET A 106 2.35 -1.52 -6.26
N CYS A 107 2.53 -1.83 -4.98
CA CYS A 107 3.85 -1.90 -4.35
C CYS A 107 4.02 -3.21 -3.57
N ARG A 108 3.35 -3.34 -2.42
CA ARG A 108 3.43 -4.53 -1.53
C ARG A 108 3.18 -5.88 -2.22
N PRO A 109 2.28 -5.99 -3.23
CA PRO A 109 2.17 -7.22 -4.03
C PRO A 109 3.46 -7.62 -4.75
N PHE A 110 4.17 -6.66 -5.38
CA PHE A 110 5.43 -6.93 -6.10
C PHE A 110 6.57 -7.32 -5.16
N ILE A 111 6.61 -6.78 -3.94
CA ILE A 111 7.58 -7.19 -2.92
C ILE A 111 7.45 -8.69 -2.58
N ARG A 112 6.22 -9.24 -2.60
CA ARG A 112 5.96 -10.65 -2.30
C ARG A 112 5.98 -11.54 -3.53
N GLU A 113 5.46 -11.05 -4.65
CA GLU A 113 5.33 -11.80 -5.91
C GLU A 113 5.76 -10.91 -7.09
N PRO A 114 7.07 -10.79 -7.37
CA PRO A 114 7.59 -9.94 -8.45
C PRO A 114 6.98 -10.24 -9.83
N PHE A 115 6.61 -11.51 -10.07
CA PHE A 115 6.03 -11.98 -11.34
C PHE A 115 4.50 -12.10 -11.33
N ILE A 116 3.80 -11.44 -10.41
CA ILE A 116 2.34 -11.58 -10.28
C ILE A 116 1.58 -11.19 -11.56
N ILE A 117 2.03 -10.15 -12.27
CA ILE A 117 1.42 -9.72 -13.55
C ILE A 117 1.50 -10.83 -14.61
N LYS A 118 2.64 -11.52 -14.69
CA LYS A 118 2.80 -12.67 -15.60
C LYS A 118 1.80 -13.78 -15.24
N LYS A 119 1.63 -14.08 -13.95
CA LYS A 119 0.66 -15.08 -13.48
C LYS A 119 -0.79 -14.69 -13.78
N PHE A 120 -1.13 -13.41 -13.68
CA PHE A 120 -2.45 -12.89 -14.09
C PHE A 120 -2.68 -13.08 -15.59
N ARG A 121 -1.70 -12.69 -16.43
CA ARG A 121 -1.78 -12.85 -17.89
C ARG A 121 -1.92 -14.31 -18.33
N GLU A 122 -1.24 -15.23 -17.64
CA GLU A 122 -1.28 -16.67 -17.92
C GLU A 122 -2.50 -17.37 -17.28
N ASN A 123 -3.43 -16.64 -16.67
CA ASN A 123 -4.58 -17.20 -15.93
C ASN A 123 -4.20 -18.20 -14.82
N LYS A 124 -2.99 -18.08 -14.27
CA LYS A 124 -2.48 -18.95 -13.19
C LYS A 124 -2.86 -18.46 -11.80
N LYS A 125 -3.27 -17.18 -11.69
CA LYS A 125 -3.75 -16.54 -10.47
C LYS A 125 -4.71 -15.43 -10.82
N ASP A 126 -5.59 -15.13 -9.88
CA ASP A 126 -6.55 -14.02 -9.90
C ASP A 126 -6.42 -13.13 -8.65
N LYS A 127 -5.60 -13.54 -7.67
CA LYS A 127 -5.38 -12.83 -6.41
C LYS A 127 -3.92 -12.87 -5.99
N VAL A 128 -3.43 -11.73 -5.49
CA VAL A 128 -2.06 -11.61 -4.96
C VAL A 128 -1.96 -12.24 -3.55
N ALA A 129 -0.79 -12.77 -3.20
CA ALA A 129 -0.57 -13.42 -1.90
C ALA A 129 -0.24 -12.44 -0.76
N CYS A 130 -0.11 -11.13 -1.04
CA CYS A 130 0.21 -10.14 -0.02
C CYS A 130 -0.95 -9.96 0.96
N VAL A 131 -0.70 -10.21 2.25
CA VAL A 131 -1.72 -10.13 3.32
C VAL A 131 -1.76 -8.78 4.04
N SER A 132 -1.07 -7.77 3.52
CA SER A 132 -1.00 -6.44 4.15
C SER A 132 -0.47 -6.43 5.60
N CYS A 133 0.44 -7.34 5.96
CA CYS A 133 1.00 -7.42 7.33
C CYS A 133 1.94 -6.26 7.72
N ASN A 134 2.29 -5.38 6.76
CA ASN A 134 3.18 -4.24 6.92
C ASN A 134 4.60 -4.51 7.49
N ARG A 135 5.02 -5.77 7.64
CA ARG A 135 6.38 -6.12 8.08
C ARG A 135 7.47 -5.66 7.10
N CYS A 136 7.16 -5.57 5.80
CA CYS A 136 8.07 -4.96 4.83
C CYS A 136 8.32 -3.47 5.09
N LEU A 137 7.35 -2.75 5.68
CA LEU A 137 7.53 -1.38 6.12
C LEU A 137 8.29 -1.30 7.43
N ALA A 138 7.97 -2.17 8.40
CA ALA A 138 8.68 -2.24 9.67
C ALA A 138 10.18 -2.56 9.50
N ALA A 139 10.56 -3.21 8.41
CA ALA A 139 11.97 -3.47 8.05
C ALA A 139 12.79 -2.19 7.85
N VAL A 140 12.20 -1.12 7.30
CA VAL A 140 12.88 0.13 6.96
C VAL A 140 13.50 0.82 8.17
N PRO A 141 12.76 1.18 9.24
CA PRO A 141 13.35 1.79 10.43
C PRO A 141 14.26 0.82 11.22
N ASN A 142 14.20 -0.48 10.94
CA ASN A 142 15.12 -1.46 11.51
C ASN A 142 16.45 -1.54 10.73
N GLY A 143 16.57 -0.89 9.56
CA GLY A 143 17.76 -0.95 8.71
C GLY A 143 17.87 -2.27 7.92
N PHE A 144 16.77 -2.99 7.75
CA PHE A 144 16.73 -4.21 6.96
C PHE A 144 16.35 -3.91 5.50
N PRO A 145 16.84 -4.71 4.53
CA PRO A 145 16.50 -4.52 3.12
C PRO A 145 15.00 -4.73 2.87
N THR A 146 14.46 -4.04 1.87
CA THR A 146 13.05 -4.18 1.48
C THR A 146 12.80 -5.57 0.89
N ARG A 147 12.11 -6.43 1.65
CA ARG A 147 11.62 -7.74 1.20
C ARG A 147 10.32 -8.12 1.93
N CYS A 148 9.69 -9.22 1.52
CA CYS A 148 8.52 -9.75 2.20
C CYS A 148 8.94 -10.52 3.47
N TYR A 149 8.48 -10.07 4.64
CA TYR A 149 8.77 -10.67 5.95
C TYR A 149 7.56 -11.38 6.57
N HIS A 150 6.61 -11.83 5.75
CA HIS A 150 5.37 -12.43 6.24
C HIS A 150 5.60 -13.69 7.09
N LYS A 151 6.60 -14.52 6.75
CA LYS A 151 6.90 -15.76 7.48
C LYS A 151 7.89 -15.57 8.62
N SER A 152 8.84 -14.64 8.50
CA SER A 152 9.87 -14.39 9.50
C SER A 152 10.33 -12.94 9.46
N PHE A 153 10.71 -12.39 10.61
CA PHE A 153 11.28 -11.05 10.75
C PHE A 153 12.62 -11.13 11.51
N PRO A 154 13.72 -10.51 11.03
CA PRO A 154 15.03 -10.62 11.68
C PRO A 154 15.07 -9.86 13.00
N LYS A 155 15.83 -10.40 13.96
CA LYS A 155 16.20 -9.65 15.16
C LYS A 155 17.39 -8.73 14.83
N ARG A 156 17.42 -7.54 15.44
CA ARG A 156 18.64 -6.73 15.46
C ARG A 156 19.66 -7.43 16.36
N ILE A 157 20.89 -7.54 15.87
CA ILE A 157 22.07 -8.01 16.60
C ILE A 157 22.58 -6.82 17.43
#